data_AF-A0A4Q2AB69-F1
#
_entry.id   AF-A0A4Q2AB69-F1
#
_cell.length_a   1.000
_cell.length_b   1.000
_cell.length_c   1.000
_cell.angle_alpha   90.00
_cell.angle_beta   90.00
_cell.angle_gamma   90.00
#
_symmetry.space_group_name_H-M   'P 1'
#
loop_
_entity.id
_entity.type
_entity.pdbx_description
1 polymer ?
#
loop_
_entity_poly.entity_id
_entity_poly.type
_entity_poly.pdbx_seq_one_letter_code
_entity_poly.pdbx_strand_id
1 'polypeptide(L)'
;MRRDTTSPAVRPLAAMPIKRADQPGLTILTLGLMISAFAPTASPSFAQARSAPDNAHARSYGDGWECARTFRREGTACVPVVVPANAHLNRTGNRWACNKNFKRSRGNACSTIRSVSLAIFT
;
A
#
# COMPACT_ATOMS: atom_id res chain seq x y z
N MET A 1 18.10 -3.80 28.37
CA MET A 1 17.99 -3.99 26.90
C MET A 1 16.92 -3.05 26.37
N ARG A 2 17.30 -1.79 26.11
CA ARG A 2 16.41 -0.79 25.48
C ARG A 2 16.42 -1.07 23.97
N ARG A 3 15.24 -1.23 23.36
CA ARG A 3 15.13 -1.21 21.90
C ARG A 3 14.96 0.23 21.49
N ASP A 4 15.97 0.75 20.81
CA ASP A 4 15.96 2.04 20.16
C ASP A 4 14.75 2.14 19.22
N THR A 5 13.79 2.99 19.59
CA THR A 5 12.72 3.43 18.71
C THR A 5 13.31 4.47 17.75
N THR A 6 13.93 3.99 16.67
CA THR A 6 14.29 4.83 15.52
C THR A 6 13.00 5.24 14.81
N SER A 7 12.50 6.41 15.17
CA SER A 7 11.42 7.12 14.51
C SER A 7 11.84 7.52 13.10
N PRO A 8 11.09 7.22 12.02
CA PRO A 8 11.41 7.75 10.70
C PRO A 8 11.09 9.25 10.68
N ALA A 9 12.10 10.02 10.30
CA ALA A 9 12.06 11.47 10.19
C ALA A 9 10.99 11.93 9.19
N VAL A 10 10.08 12.80 9.65
CA VAL A 10 9.19 13.55 8.79
C VAL A 10 10.03 14.65 8.12
N ARG A 11 10.34 14.52 6.83
CA ARG A 11 11.07 15.56 6.08
C ARG A 11 10.13 16.74 5.81
N PRO A 12 10.53 17.99 6.08
CA PRO A 12 9.71 19.15 5.72
C PRO A 12 9.70 19.33 4.19
N LEU A 13 8.51 19.52 3.61
CA LEU A 13 8.34 19.92 2.21
C LEU A 13 8.84 21.36 2.05
N ALA A 14 9.98 21.55 1.39
CA ALA A 14 10.37 22.85 0.88
C ALA A 14 9.47 23.21 -0.32
N ALA A 15 8.76 24.32 -0.23
CA ALA A 15 8.00 24.90 -1.32
C ALA A 15 8.96 25.45 -2.39
N MET A 16 8.84 24.99 -3.63
CA MET A 16 9.54 25.56 -4.78
C MET A 16 8.64 26.60 -5.48
N PRO A 17 9.17 27.77 -5.89
CA PRO A 17 8.38 28.81 -6.54
C PRO A 17 8.10 28.45 -8.02
N ILE A 18 6.84 28.62 -8.42
CA ILE A 18 6.40 28.51 -9.83
C ILE A 18 6.82 29.80 -10.55
N LYS A 19 7.88 29.77 -11.36
CA LYS A 19 8.20 30.87 -12.29
C LYS A 19 7.13 30.92 -13.38
N ARG A 20 6.36 32.01 -13.47
CA ARG A 20 5.54 32.33 -14.65
C ARG A 20 6.46 32.61 -15.83
N ALA A 21 6.45 31.72 -16.81
CA ALA A 21 7.10 31.95 -18.11
C ALA A 21 6.18 32.85 -18.95
N ASP A 22 6.68 34.06 -19.19
CA ASP A 22 6.13 35.09 -20.07
C ASP A 22 6.18 34.64 -21.55
N GLN A 23 5.07 34.74 -22.28
CA GLN A 23 4.88 34.21 -23.64
C GLN A 23 5.25 35.24 -24.73
N PRO A 24 6.21 34.97 -25.65
CA PRO A 24 6.28 35.68 -26.93
C PRO A 24 5.47 34.93 -28.01
N GLY A 25 4.21 35.33 -28.18
CA GLY A 25 3.22 34.77 -29.12
C GLY A 25 3.47 34.99 -30.62
N LEU A 26 4.73 34.98 -31.07
CA LEU A 26 5.07 35.20 -32.49
C LEU A 26 6.06 34.16 -33.07
N THR A 27 6.70 33.33 -32.25
CA THR A 27 7.65 32.28 -32.69
C THR A 27 6.98 30.94 -33.04
N ILE A 28 5.66 30.82 -32.84
CA ILE A 28 4.92 29.54 -32.92
C ILE A 28 4.53 29.18 -34.37
N LEU A 29 4.30 30.17 -35.25
CA LEU A 29 3.81 29.91 -36.61
C LEU A 29 4.87 29.31 -37.55
N THR A 30 6.15 29.64 -37.37
CA THR A 30 7.24 29.14 -38.21
C THR A 30 7.78 27.78 -37.75
N LEU A 31 7.69 27.47 -36.44
CA LEU A 31 7.99 26.13 -35.92
C LEU A 31 6.89 25.10 -36.23
N GLY A 32 5.63 25.54 -36.41
CA GLY A 32 4.48 24.65 -36.67
C GLY A 32 4.59 23.81 -37.95
N LEU A 33 5.35 24.25 -38.96
CA LEU A 33 5.53 23.51 -40.21
C LEU A 33 6.65 22.44 -40.13
N MET A 34 7.59 22.56 -39.18
CA MET A 34 8.76 21.66 -39.08
C MET A 34 8.65 20.60 -37.95
N ILE A 35 7.64 20.68 -37.07
CA ILE A 35 7.45 19.73 -35.96
C ILE A 35 6.60 18.50 -36.38
N SER A 36 6.00 18.48 -37.58
CA SER A 36 5.13 17.38 -38.02
C SER A 36 5.85 16.11 -38.55
N ALA A 37 7.20 16.08 -38.60
CA ALA A 37 7.95 14.96 -39.17
C ALA A 37 8.91 14.22 -38.21
N PHE A 38 8.96 14.58 -36.93
CA PHE A 38 9.75 13.84 -35.92
C PHE A 38 8.91 13.57 -34.67
N ALA A 39 7.95 12.64 -34.79
CA ALA A 39 7.46 11.92 -33.63
C ALA A 39 8.41 10.73 -33.39
N PRO A 40 9.30 10.74 -32.39
CA PRO A 40 9.81 9.47 -31.88
C PRO A 40 8.61 8.76 -31.23
N THR A 41 7.94 7.86 -31.97
CA THR A 41 7.04 6.88 -31.36
C THR A 41 7.87 5.81 -30.65
N ALA A 42 8.74 6.23 -29.75
CA ALA A 42 9.25 5.39 -28.69
C ALA A 42 8.56 5.89 -27.43
N SER A 43 7.28 5.56 -27.28
CA SER A 43 6.63 5.61 -25.98
C SER A 43 7.50 4.79 -25.05
N PRO A 44 8.19 5.37 -24.05
CA PRO A 44 8.84 4.51 -23.10
C PRO A 44 7.71 3.90 -22.28
N SER A 45 7.39 2.64 -22.53
CA SER A 45 6.76 1.80 -21.52
C SER A 45 7.78 1.63 -20.40
N PHE A 46 8.00 2.69 -19.62
CA PHE A 46 8.56 2.53 -18.31
C PHE A 46 7.50 1.75 -17.55
N ALA A 47 7.77 0.46 -17.35
CA ALA A 47 7.17 -0.26 -16.26
C ALA A 47 7.39 0.62 -15.03
N GLN A 48 6.37 1.38 -14.62
CA GLN A 48 6.37 2.01 -13.32
C GLN A 48 6.33 0.84 -12.36
N ALA A 49 7.52 0.37 -11.98
CA ALA A 49 7.73 -0.30 -10.73
C ALA A 49 7.21 0.70 -9.70
N ARG A 50 5.92 0.59 -9.39
CA ARG A 50 5.27 1.37 -8.35
C ARG A 50 6.07 1.04 -7.12
N SER A 51 6.95 1.96 -6.77
CA SER A 51 7.83 1.87 -5.62
C SER A 51 7.00 1.35 -4.46
N ALA A 52 7.50 0.34 -3.77
CA ALA A 52 6.74 -0.35 -2.74
C ALA A 52 6.14 0.69 -1.77
N PRO A 53 4.84 0.59 -1.45
CA PRO A 53 4.20 1.50 -0.50
C PRO A 53 4.78 1.28 0.91
N ASP A 54 4.39 2.14 1.86
CA ASP A 54 4.76 1.95 3.26
C ASP A 54 4.36 0.55 3.77
N ASN A 55 5.19 -0.01 4.65
CA ASN A 55 5.03 -1.36 5.19
C ASN A 55 5.05 -2.48 4.13
N ALA A 56 5.73 -2.25 3.01
CA ALA A 56 6.02 -3.26 2.00
C ALA A 56 7.53 -3.37 1.74
N HIS A 57 7.96 -4.56 1.32
CA HIS A 57 9.32 -4.83 0.87
C HIS A 57 9.32 -5.50 -0.49
N ALA A 58 10.42 -5.36 -1.23
CA ALA A 58 10.62 -6.05 -2.50
C ALA A 58 10.60 -7.57 -2.28
N ARG A 59 9.95 -8.30 -3.17
CA ARG A 59 9.93 -9.76 -3.07
C ARG A 59 11.33 -10.32 -3.30
N SER A 60 11.66 -11.41 -2.61
CA SER A 60 12.93 -12.10 -2.82
C SER A 60 13.04 -12.74 -4.21
N TYR A 61 11.90 -13.01 -4.86
CA TYR A 61 11.84 -13.60 -6.20
C TYR A 61 10.70 -12.98 -7.01
N GLY A 62 10.97 -12.74 -8.29
CA GLY A 62 10.05 -12.10 -9.22
C GLY A 62 9.90 -10.59 -9.01
N ASP A 63 9.03 -9.98 -9.82
CA ASP A 63 8.81 -8.53 -9.77
C ASP A 63 7.74 -8.14 -8.74
N GLY A 64 7.90 -6.92 -8.22
CA GLY A 64 6.93 -6.27 -7.33
C GLY A 64 7.27 -6.38 -5.85
N TRP A 65 6.24 -6.16 -5.03
CA TRP A 65 6.38 -6.04 -3.58
C TRP A 65 5.41 -6.96 -2.85
N GLU A 66 5.71 -7.22 -1.58
CA GLU A 66 4.83 -7.86 -0.63
C GLU A 66 4.78 -7.07 0.67
N CYS A 67 3.68 -7.19 1.43
CA CYS A 67 3.57 -6.50 2.70
C CYS A 67 4.53 -7.12 3.71
N ALA A 68 5.10 -6.26 4.56
CA ALA A 68 5.85 -6.66 5.72
C ALA A 68 5.00 -7.56 6.63
N ARG A 69 5.67 -8.34 7.48
CA ARG A 69 5.01 -9.15 8.50
C ARG A 69 4.12 -8.25 9.36
N THR A 70 2.95 -8.74 9.75
CA THR A 70 1.86 -8.01 10.45
C THR A 70 1.07 -7.03 9.60
N PHE A 71 1.32 -6.95 8.28
CA PHE A 71 0.55 -6.14 7.36
C PHE A 71 -0.12 -7.00 6.28
N ARG A 72 -1.30 -6.58 5.83
CA ARG A 72 -2.04 -7.21 4.73
C ARG A 72 -2.21 -6.23 3.57
N ARG A 73 -2.27 -6.77 2.35
CA ARG A 73 -2.54 -5.97 1.16
C ARG A 73 -4.01 -5.55 1.13
N GLU A 74 -4.23 -4.25 0.99
CA GLU A 74 -5.53 -3.64 0.76
C GLU A 74 -5.39 -2.66 -0.41
N GLY A 75 -5.79 -3.13 -1.60
CA GLY A 75 -5.54 -2.41 -2.84
C GLY A 75 -4.04 -2.24 -3.10
N THR A 76 -3.61 -0.98 -3.14
CA THR A 76 -2.22 -0.56 -3.39
C THR A 76 -1.46 -0.25 -2.10
N ALA A 77 -2.03 -0.49 -0.92
CA ALA A 77 -1.42 -0.21 0.37
C ALA A 77 -1.27 -1.47 1.24
N CYS A 78 -0.39 -1.39 2.23
CA CYS A 78 -0.24 -2.39 3.28
C CYS A 78 -0.82 -1.84 4.58
N VAL A 79 -1.93 -2.43 5.03
CA VAL A 79 -2.62 -2.03 6.26
C VAL A 79 -2.28 -3.00 7.39
N PRO A 80 -2.18 -2.52 8.65
CA PRO A 80 -1.85 -3.36 9.79
C PRO A 80 -2.94 -4.43 10.01
N VAL A 81 -2.50 -5.64 10.32
CA VAL A 81 -3.38 -6.75 10.68
C VAL A 81 -3.68 -6.66 12.17
N VAL A 82 -4.88 -6.18 12.49
CA VAL A 82 -5.39 -6.22 13.87
C VAL A 82 -5.78 -7.67 14.20
N VAL A 83 -5.07 -8.25 15.16
CA VAL A 83 -5.35 -9.61 15.65
C VAL A 83 -6.29 -9.51 16.85
N PRO A 84 -7.52 -10.04 16.77
CA PRO A 84 -8.46 -9.99 17.88
C PRO A 84 -8.04 -10.94 19.01
N ALA A 85 -8.70 -10.81 20.16
CA ALA A 85 -8.55 -11.78 21.25
C ALA A 85 -8.89 -13.21 20.76
N ASN A 86 -8.19 -14.19 21.31
CA ASN A 86 -8.33 -15.61 20.93
C ASN A 86 -7.99 -15.92 19.47
N ALA A 87 -7.10 -15.13 18.86
CA ALA A 87 -6.55 -15.37 17.54
C ALA A 87 -5.01 -15.31 17.53
N HIS A 88 -4.41 -15.85 16.48
CA HIS A 88 -2.97 -15.78 16.23
C HIS A 88 -2.72 -15.44 14.76
N LEU A 89 -1.55 -14.86 14.47
CA LEU A 89 -1.09 -14.66 13.09
C LEU A 89 -0.73 -16.00 12.45
N ASN A 90 -1.05 -16.14 11.17
CA ASN A 90 -0.59 -17.27 10.37
C ASN A 90 0.95 -17.24 10.23
N ARG A 91 1.52 -18.34 9.73
CA ARG A 91 2.98 -18.46 9.52
C ARG A 91 3.56 -17.31 8.69
N THR A 92 2.83 -16.88 7.66
CA THR A 92 3.22 -15.76 6.77
C THR A 92 3.09 -14.39 7.44
N GLY A 93 2.33 -14.26 8.53
CA GLY A 93 2.11 -13.03 9.27
C GLY A 93 1.24 -11.98 8.59
N ASN A 94 0.52 -12.33 7.52
CA ASN A 94 -0.34 -11.42 6.74
C ASN A 94 -1.84 -11.68 6.95
N ARG A 95 -2.20 -12.72 7.69
CA ARG A 95 -3.58 -13.06 8.06
C ARG A 95 -3.59 -13.60 9.49
N TRP A 96 -4.75 -13.57 10.13
CA TRP A 96 -4.96 -14.20 11.43
C TRP A 96 -5.99 -15.32 11.36
N ALA A 97 -5.85 -16.30 12.25
CA ALA A 97 -6.78 -17.40 12.45
C ALA A 97 -7.19 -17.47 13.93
N CYS A 98 -8.39 -17.96 14.20
CA CYS A 98 -8.82 -18.19 15.58
C CYS A 98 -7.99 -19.32 16.20
N ASN A 99 -7.75 -19.20 17.51
CA ASN A 99 -7.15 -20.26 18.30
C ASN A 99 -8.06 -21.50 18.34
N LYS A 100 -7.49 -22.63 18.75
CA LYS A 100 -8.25 -23.88 18.95
C LYS A 100 -9.46 -23.61 19.86
N ASN A 101 -10.61 -24.17 19.49
CA ASN A 101 -11.91 -24.02 20.18
C ASN A 101 -12.62 -22.66 20.01
N PHE A 102 -12.10 -21.75 19.18
CA PHE A 102 -12.77 -20.50 18.82
C PHE A 102 -13.17 -20.48 17.34
N LYS A 103 -14.26 -19.79 17.01
CA LYS A 103 -14.75 -19.55 15.64
C LYS A 103 -14.90 -18.06 15.36
N ARG A 104 -14.78 -17.68 14.09
CA ARG A 104 -15.01 -16.31 13.64
C ARG A 104 -16.46 -15.90 13.90
N SER A 105 -16.64 -14.77 14.57
CA SER A 105 -17.91 -14.07 14.76
C SER A 105 -18.11 -13.00 13.69
N ARG A 106 -19.33 -12.45 13.57
CA ARG A 106 -19.71 -11.43 12.55
C ARG A 106 -18.88 -10.14 12.59
N GLY A 107 -18.11 -9.87 13.65
CA GLY A 107 -17.36 -8.62 13.86
C GLY A 107 -15.83 -8.75 13.84
N ASN A 108 -15.24 -9.64 13.02
CA ASN A 108 -13.79 -9.88 13.01
C ASN A 108 -13.22 -10.27 14.39
N ALA A 109 -14.02 -10.99 15.19
CA ALA A 109 -13.64 -11.49 16.51
C ALA A 109 -13.67 -13.02 16.55
N CYS A 110 -13.00 -13.62 17.51
CA CYS A 110 -13.04 -15.06 17.77
C CYS A 110 -13.84 -15.33 19.05
N SER A 111 -14.99 -16.00 18.91
CA SER A 111 -15.84 -16.42 20.03
C SER A 111 -15.76 -17.94 20.24
N THR A 112 -16.04 -18.39 21.46
CA THR A 112 -16.04 -19.83 21.77
C THR A 112 -17.09 -20.56 20.92
N ILE A 113 -16.76 -21.78 20.51
CA ILE A 113 -17.68 -22.65 19.75
C ILE A 113 -18.92 -23.01 20.57
N ARG A 114 -18.86 -22.84 21.89
CA ARG A 114 -19.95 -23.11 22.85
C ARG A 114 -20.97 -21.97 22.98
N SER A 115 -21.22 -21.26 21.89
CA SER A 115 -22.17 -20.14 21.82
C SER A 115 -23.48 -20.57 21.14
N VAL A 116 -24.01 -21.76 21.43
CA VAL A 116 -25.45 -21.95 21.24
C VAL A 116 -26.06 -21.05 22.31
N SER A 117 -26.47 -19.86 21.89
CA SER A 117 -27.22 -18.95 22.74
C SER A 117 -28.36 -19.76 23.33
N LEU A 118 -28.32 -19.99 24.63
CA LEU A 118 -29.37 -20.64 25.41
C LEU A 118 -30.60 -19.71 25.51
N ALA A 119 -30.93 -19.03 24.42
CA ALA A 119 -31.86 -17.91 24.32
C ALA A 119 -32.95 -18.17 23.26
N ILE A 120 -33.07 -19.40 22.75
CA ILE A 120 -34.13 -19.81 21.80
C ILE A 120 -35.15 -20.73 22.51
N PHE A 121 -34.99 -21.00 23.81
CA PHE A 121 -35.88 -21.86 24.61
C PHE A 121 -36.45 -21.15 25.86
N THR A 122 -36.91 -19.92 25.72
CA THR A 122 -37.72 -19.21 26.73
C THR A 122 -38.81 -18.40 26.06
#